data_AF-W2SRR4-F1
#
_entry.id   AF-W2SRR4-F1
#
_cell.length_a   1.000
_cell.length_b   1.000
_cell.length_c   1.000
_cell.angle_alpha   90.00
_cell.angle_beta   90.00
_cell.angle_gamma   90.00
#
_symmetry.space_group_name_H-M   'P 1'
#
loop_
_entity.id
_entity.type
_entity.pdbx_description
1 polymer ?
#
loop_
_entity_poly.entity_id
_entity_poly.type
_entity_poly.pdbx_seq_one_letter_code
_entity_poly.pdbx_strand_id
1 'polypeptide(L)' 'YYCERLYKYLTKNLEWMRSEVLSKPPTDLFWRHVNLTFAQLTGLRDSYVRENLTPRIAFELSPI' A
#
# COMPACT_ATOMS: atom_id res chain seq x y z
N TYR A 1 9.34 -0.78 22.46
CA TYR A 1 10.31 -1.64 21.76
C TYR A 1 9.69 -2.50 20.66
N TYR A 2 8.67 -3.33 20.94
CA TYR A 2 8.04 -4.17 19.88
C TYR A 2 7.37 -3.33 18.78
N CYS A 3 6.48 -2.41 19.13
CA CYS A 3 5.74 -1.61 18.15
C CYS A 3 6.67 -0.77 17.25
N GLU A 4 7.78 -0.29 17.79
CA GLU A 4 8.80 0.43 17.00
C GLU A 4 9.47 -0.48 15.96
N ARG A 5 9.82 -1.71 16.33
CA ARG A 5 10.38 -2.70 15.40
C ARG A 5 9.35 -3.09 14.34
N LEU A 6 8.10 -3.29 14.75
CA LEU A 6 7.00 -3.61 13.84
C LEU A 6 6.76 -2.46 12.84
N TYR A 7 6.70 -1.22 13.32
CA TYR A 7 6.54 -0.04 12.47
C TYR A 7 7.66 0.03 11.44
N LYS A 8 8.93 -0.08 11.87
CA LYS A 8 10.09 -0.10 10.96
C LYS A 8 10.01 -1.23 9.92
N TYR A 9 9.59 -2.42 10.33
CA TYR A 9 9.43 -3.55 9.43
C TYR A 9 8.34 -3.27 8.38
N LEU A 10 7.16 -2.82 8.82
CA LEU A 10 6.03 -2.56 7.93
C LEU A 10 6.34 -1.43 6.95
N THR A 11 6.96 -0.34 7.40
CA THR A 11 7.38 0.76 6.52
C THR A 11 8.32 0.26 5.43
N LYS A 12 9.38 -0.47 5.80
CA LYS A 12 10.34 -1.03 4.83
C LYS A 12 9.67 -2.01 3.85
N ASN A 13 8.76 -2.85 4.35
CA ASN A 13 8.04 -3.81 3.52
C ASN A 13 7.12 -3.11 2.51
N LEU A 14 6.39 -2.07 2.93
CA LEU A 14 5.52 -1.29 2.06
C LEU A 14 6.30 -0.52 0.99
N GLU A 15 7.43 0.09 1.37
CA GLU A 15 8.36 0.73 0.42
C GLU A 15 8.91 -0.26 -0.60
N TRP A 16 9.31 -1.45 -0.16
CA TRP A 16 9.78 -2.51 -1.05
C TRP A 16 8.68 -2.96 -2.02
N MET A 17 7.47 -3.26 -1.53
CA MET A 17 6.36 -3.66 -2.41
C MET A 17 6.00 -2.58 -3.42
N ARG A 18 6.05 -1.30 -3.03
CA ARG A 18 5.86 -0.17 -3.95
C ARG A 18 6.92 -0.20 -5.06
N SER A 19 8.18 -0.42 -4.72
CA SER A 19 9.28 -0.48 -5.70
C SER A 19 9.15 -1.68 -6.66
N GLU A 20 8.72 -2.83 -6.17
CA GLU A 20 8.47 -4.00 -7.02
C GLU A 20 7.30 -3.74 -7.98
N VAL A 21 6.16 -3.24 -7.48
CA VAL A 21 5.00 -2.92 -8.34
C VAL A 21 5.36 -1.95 -9.46
N LEU A 22 6.19 -0.93 -9.18
CA LEU A 22 6.61 0.05 -10.18
C LEU A 22 7.67 -0.46 -11.16
N SER A 23 8.50 -1.44 -10.75
CA SER A 23 9.59 -1.96 -11.59
C SER A 23 9.16 -3.11 -12.51
N LYS A 24 8.07 -3.80 -12.18
CA LYS A 24 7.62 -4.99 -12.91
C LYS A 24 6.72 -4.58 -14.09
N PRO A 25 6.76 -5.34 -15.20
CA PRO A 25 5.93 -5.01 -16.35
C PRO A 25 4.43 -5.17 -15.99
N PRO A 26 3.52 -4.40 -16.60
CA PRO A 26 2.08 -4.53 -16.35
C PRO A 26 1.50 -5.92 -16.67
N THR A 27 2.23 -6.73 -17.44
CA THR A 27 1.89 -8.12 -17.76
C THR A 27 2.24 -9.11 -16.65
N ASP A 28 3.02 -8.69 -15.65
CA ASP A 28 3.28 -9.49 -14.45
C ASP A 28 1.99 -9.57 -13.61
N LEU A 29 1.34 -10.73 -13.70
CA LEU A 29 0.04 -10.94 -13.06
C LEU A 29 0.12 -10.84 -11.54
N PHE A 30 1.22 -11.28 -10.93
CA PHE A 30 1.38 -11.26 -9.48
C PHE A 30 1.41 -9.81 -8.98
N TRP A 31 2.31 -9.00 -9.51
CA TRP A 31 2.46 -7.61 -9.07
C TRP A 31 1.27 -6.75 -9.47
N ARG A 32 0.58 -7.07 -10.56
CA ARG A 32 -0.73 -6.47 -10.89
C ARG A 32 -1.76 -6.72 -9.79
N HIS A 33 -1.88 -7.95 -9.29
CA HIS A 33 -2.85 -8.27 -8.23
C HIS A 33 -2.46 -7.69 -6.88
N VAL A 34 -1.16 -7.62 -6.56
CA VAL A 34 -0.68 -6.86 -5.38
C VAL A 34 -1.11 -5.39 -5.48
N ASN A 35 -0.89 -4.75 -6.63
CA ASN A 35 -1.26 -3.35 -6.85
C ASN A 35 -2.78 -3.11 -6.68
N LEU A 36 -3.62 -4.00 -7.23
CA LEU A 36 -5.07 -3.93 -7.08
C LEU A 36 -5.54 -4.11 -5.63
N THR A 37 -4.85 -4.96 -4.86
CA THR A 37 -5.15 -5.15 -3.43
C THR A 37 -4.89 -3.85 -2.65
N PHE A 38 -3.78 -3.17 -2.95
CA PHE A 38 -3.48 -1.87 -2.35
C PHE A 38 -4.45 -0.77 -2.80
N ALA A 39 -4.99 -0.83 -4.02
CA ALA A 39 -6.05 0.07 -4.46
C ALA A 39 -7.30 -0.06 -3.56
N GLN A 40 -7.71 -1.29 -3.25
CA GLN A 40 -8.86 -1.54 -2.36
C GLN A 40 -8.60 -1.05 -0.93
N LEU A 41 -7.43 -1.36 -0.37
CA LEU A 41 -7.05 -0.89 0.97
C LEU A 41 -6.99 0.63 1.05
N THR A 42 -6.51 1.29 0.00
CA THR A 42 -6.47 2.75 -0.09
C THR A 42 -7.88 3.33 -0.08
N GLY A 43 -8.80 2.79 -0.88
CA GLY A 43 -10.20 3.22 -0.88
C GLY A 43 -10.88 3.06 0.48
N LEU A 44 -10.62 1.95 1.18
CA LEU A 44 -11.14 1.73 2.55
C LEU A 44 -10.64 2.82 3.52
N ARG A 45 -9.34 3.09 3.50
CA ARG A 45 -8.72 4.10 4.36
C ARG A 45 -9.25 5.50 4.04
N ASP A 46 -9.33 5.86 2.76
CA ASP A 46 -9.79 7.18 2.32
C ASP A 46 -11.26 7.42 2.70
N SER A 47 -12.09 6.39 2.56
CA SER A 47 -13.47 6.44 3.05
C SER A 47 -13.55 6.61 4.57
N TYR A 48 -12.66 5.97 5.33
CA TYR A 48 -12.65 6.07 6.80
C TYR A 48 -12.24 7.48 7.27
N VAL A 49 -11.17 8.05 6.68
CA VAL A 49 -10.68 9.40 7.05
C VAL A 49 -11.44 10.54 6.38
N ARG A 50 -12.46 10.24 5.57
CA ARG A 50 -13.25 11.20 4.78
C ARG A 50 -12.40 12.04 3.82
N GLU A 51 -11.38 11.42 3.23
CA GLU A 51 -10.64 12.01 2.12
C GLU A 51 -11.46 11.93 0.81
N ASN A 52 -11.08 12.73 -0.19
CA ASN A 52 -11.68 12.64 -1.51
C ASN A 52 -11.43 11.25 -2.11
N LEU A 53 -12.50 10.58 -2.54
CA LEU A 53 -12.46 9.24 -3.12
C LEU A 53 -11.97 9.27 -4.59
N THR A 54 -10.76 9.76 -4.80
CA THR A 54 -10.10 9.72 -6.11
C THR A 54 -9.33 8.41 -6.27
N PRO A 55 -9.35 7.79 -7.47
CA PRO A 55 -8.58 6.57 -7.72
C PRO A 55 -7.09 6.82 -7.48
N ARG A 56 -6.56 6.21 -6.41
CA ARG A 56 -5.14 6.24 -6.07
C ARG A 56 -4.75 4.96 -5.35
N ILE A 57 -3.44 4.71 -5.32
CA ILE A 57 -2.87 3.53 -4.66
C ILE A 57 -1.77 4.02 -3.72
N ALA A 58 -1.92 3.72 -2.43
CA ALA A 58 -0.96 4.05 -1.40
C ALA A 58 -0.39 2.78 -0.76
N PHE A 59 0.91 2.82 -0.50
CA PHE A 59 1.66 1.80 0.24
C PHE A 59 2.13 2.44 1.55
N GLU A 60 1.18 2.78 2.41
CA GLU A 60 1.43 3.64 3.56
C GLU A 60 0.76 3.08 4.82
N LEU A 61 1.38 3.35 5.97
CA LEU A 61 0.78 3.10 7.26
C LEU A 61 -0.15 4.26 7.60
N SER A 62 -1.43 3.96 7.82
CA SER A 62 -2.36 4.94 8.38
C SER A 62 -2.37 4.80 9.90
N PRO A 63 -2.23 5.90 10.67
CA PRO A 63 -2.78 5.92 12.01
C PRO A 63 -4.30 5.76 11.88
N ILE A 64 -4.89 4.81 12.60
CA ILE A 64 -6.34 4.57 12.62
C ILE A 64 -6.93 5.29 13.82
#